data_AF-A0A3D8HMT7-F1
#
_entry.id   AF-A0A3D8HMT7-F1
#
_cell.length_a   1.000
_cell.length_b   1.000
_cell.length_c   1.000
_cell.angle_alpha   90.00
_cell.angle_beta   90.00
_cell.angle_gamma   90.00
#
_symmetry.space_group_name_H-M   'P 1'
#
loop_
_entity.id
_entity.type
_entity.pdbx_description
1 polymer ?
#
loop_
_entity_poly.entity_id
_entity_poly.type
_entity_poly.pdbx_seq_one_letter_code
_entity_poly.pdbx_strand_id
1 'polypeptide(L)' 'MPKPCEYEENKGLILELGRDSGNPKWIKVAYIPPESKDTSKAIYGVIHESQVSAGCEKQY' A
#
# COMPACT_ATOMS: atom_id res chain seq x y z
N MET A 1 10.88 11.21 22.31
CA MET A 1 10.88 11.13 20.84
C MET A 1 9.85 10.08 20.46
N PRO A 2 8.80 10.41 19.67
CA PRO A 2 7.90 9.37 19.19
C PRO A 2 8.71 8.38 18.36
N LYS A 3 8.54 7.08 18.63
CA LYS A 3 9.21 6.03 17.86
C LYS A 3 8.82 6.18 16.38
N PRO A 4 9.77 6.03 15.44
CA PRO A 4 9.40 5.87 14.04
C PRO A 4 8.39 4.72 13.94
N CYS A 5 7.47 4.83 13.00
CA CYS A 5 6.53 3.79 12.63
C CYS A 5 7.28 2.54 12.17
N GLU A 6 7.74 1.74 13.12
CA GLU A 6 8.29 0.43 12.86
C GLU A 6 7.10 -0.49 12.56
N TYR A 7 6.93 -0.81 11.28
CA TYR A 7 6.01 -1.85 10.85
C TYR A 7 6.49 -3.19 11.42
N GLU A 8 5.83 -3.69 12.47
CA GLU A 8 6.22 -4.91 13.19
C GLU A 8 5.97 -6.21 12.40
N GLU A 9 5.29 -6.16 11.26
CA GLU A 9 4.97 -7.34 10.46
C GLU A 9 5.43 -7.18 9.01
N ASN A 10 6.02 -8.24 8.47
CA ASN A 10 6.46 -8.39 7.08
C ASN A 10 5.22 -8.49 6.16
N LYS A 11 4.42 -7.42 6.11
CA LYS A 11 3.27 -7.27 5.22
C LYS A 11 3.82 -6.74 3.89
N GLY A 12 3.41 -7.35 2.78
CA GLY A 12 3.89 -6.93 1.46
C GLY A 12 3.69 -5.44 1.19
N LEU A 13 4.49 -4.90 0.29
CA LEU A 13 4.49 -3.48 -0.05
C LEU A 13 3.34 -3.17 -1.02
N ILE A 14 2.55 -2.13 -0.77
CA ILE A 14 1.61 -1.57 -1.74
C ILE A 14 2.13 -0.22 -2.22
N LEU A 15 2.25 -0.05 -3.54
CA LEU A 15 2.60 1.20 -4.19
C LEU A 15 1.38 1.77 -4.92
N GLU A 16 1.02 3.03 -4.64
CA GLU A 16 0.00 3.75 -5.42
C GLU A 16 0.59 4.20 -6.76
N LEU A 17 -0.04 3.75 -7.86
CA LEU A 17 0.36 4.09 -9.23
C LEU A 17 -0.52 5.19 -9.84
N GLY A 18 -1.61 5.54 -9.16
CA GLY A 18 -2.59 6.53 -9.58
C GLY A 18 -4.00 6.12 -9.22
N ARG A 19 -4.97 6.98 -9.54
CA ARG A 19 -6.38 6.75 -9.25
C ARG A 19 -7.18 6.60 -10.53
N ASP A 20 -8.31 5.91 -10.44
CA ASP A 20 -9.25 5.84 -11.55
C ASP A 20 -9.89 7.23 -11.82
N SER A 21 -10.01 7.60 -13.10
CA SER A 21 -10.53 8.91 -13.51
C SER A 21 -12.05 9.00 -13.43
N GLY A 22 -12.77 7.88 -13.49
CA GLY A 22 -14.22 7.82 -13.37
C GLY A 22 -14.69 7.72 -11.92
N ASN A 23 -13.86 7.16 -11.03
CA ASN A 23 -14.13 7.11 -9.60
C ASN A 23 -12.84 7.13 -8.76
N PRO A 24 -12.48 8.26 -8.14
CA PRO A 24 -11.21 8.43 -7.43
C PRO A 24 -11.07 7.58 -6.16
N LYS A 25 -12.15 6.89 -5.73
CA LYS A 25 -12.10 5.93 -4.62
C LYS A 25 -11.39 4.62 -4.99
N TRP A 26 -11.20 4.37 -6.28
CA TRP A 26 -10.45 3.22 -6.77
C TRP A 26 -9.01 3.62 -7.07
N ILE A 27 -8.09 2.94 -6.40
CA ILE A 27 -6.66 3.21 -6.45
C ILE A 27 -5.98 2.10 -7.25
N LYS A 28 -5.22 2.46 -8.27
CA LYS A 28 -4.37 1.54 -9.03
C LYS A 28 -3.12 1.29 -8.22
N VAL A 29 -2.81 0.02 -7.98
CA VAL A 29 -1.72 -0.38 -7.09
C VAL A 29 -0.82 -1.43 -7.71
N ALA A 30 0.46 -1.40 -7.31
CA ALA A 30 1.37 -2.53 -7.42
C ALA A 30 1.62 -3.10 -6.02
N TYR A 31 1.30 -4.39 -5.84
CA TYR A 31 1.56 -5.14 -4.62
C TYR A 31 2.81 -6.00 -4.79
N ILE A 32 3.76 -5.88 -3.88
CA ILE A 32 4.97 -6.72 -3.82
C ILE A 32 4.84 -7.62 -2.59
N PRO A 33 4.65 -8.94 -2.78
CA PRO A 33 4.56 -9.87 -1.66
C PRO A 33 5.83 -9.84 -0.80
N PRO A 34 5.72 -10.00 0.53
CA PRO A 34 6.86 -9.91 1.45
C PRO A 34 7.93 -10.99 1.21
N GLU A 35 7.54 -12.13 0.64
CA GLU A 35 8.44 -13.21 0.24
C GLU A 35 9.18 -12.93 -1.09
N SER A 36 8.77 -11.89 -1.83
CA SER A 36 9.36 -11.58 -3.13
C SER A 36 10.68 -10.84 -2.97
N LYS A 37 11.77 -11.47 -3.44
CA LYS A 37 13.08 -10.81 -3.59
C LYS A 37 13.22 -10.01 -4.89
N ASP A 38 12.20 -10.06 -5.74
CA ASP A 38 12.20 -9.50 -7.09
C ASP A 38 10.95 -8.64 -7.31
N THR A 39 11.17 -7.35 -7.58
CA THR A 39 10.11 -6.38 -7.80
C THR A 39 9.38 -6.59 -9.13
N SER A 40 9.95 -7.35 -10.07
CA SER A 40 9.29 -7.72 -11.32
C SER A 40 8.05 -8.61 -11.11
N LYS A 41 7.95 -9.26 -9.93
CA LYS A 41 6.80 -10.07 -9.52
C LYS A 41 5.68 -9.25 -8.89
N ALA A 42 5.69 -7.93 -9.06
CA ALA A 42 4.62 -7.07 -8.59
C ALA A 42 3.27 -7.53 -9.19
N ILE A 43 2.26 -7.63 -8.33
CA ILE A 43 0.88 -7.89 -8.71
C ILE A 43 0.20 -6.55 -8.91
N TYR A 44 -0.28 -6.30 -10.12
CA TYR A 44 -0.98 -5.07 -10.47
C TYR A 44 -2.49 -5.25 -10.30
N GLY A 45 -3.15 -4.26 -9.73
CA GLY A 45 -4.58 -4.32 -9.49
C GLY A 45 -5.22 -2.98 -9.13
N VAL A 46 -6.48 -3.06 -8.72
CA VAL A 46 -7.26 -1.92 -8.25
C VAL A 46 -7.83 -2.26 -6.90
N ILE A 47 -7.68 -1.36 -5.93
CA ILE A 47 -8.17 -1.50 -4.56
C ILE A 47 -9.05 -0.31 -4.21
N HIS A 48 -10.11 -0.52 -3.43
CA HIS A 48 -10.92 0.59 -2.95
C HIS A 48 -10.21 1.27 -1.77
N GLU A 49 -10.27 2.61 -1.69
CA GLU A 49 -9.59 3.39 -0.65
C GLU A 49 -9.91 2.91 0.77
N SER A 50 -11.13 2.42 1.03
CA SER A 50 -11.54 1.90 2.34
C SER A 50 -10.84 0.60 2.75
N GLN A 51 -10.21 -0.09 1.79
CA GLN A 51 -9.43 -1.31 2.03
C GLN A 51 -7.94 -0.97 2.24
N VAL A 52 -7.55 0.28 2.02
CA VAL A 52 -6.20 0.78 2.29
C VAL A 52 -6.20 1.42 3.68
N SER A 53 -5.61 0.73 4.66
CA SER A 53 -5.22 1.39 5.89
C SER A 53 -3.82 1.95 5.73
N ALA A 54 -3.70 3.27 5.71
CA ALA A 54 -2.40 3.91 5.87
C ALA A 54 -1.93 3.64 7.31
N GLY A 55 -0.98 2.73 7.49
CA GLY A 55 -0.43 2.36 8.81
C GLY A 55 0.41 3.44 9.48
N CYS A 56 0.11 4.72 9.25
CA CYS A 56 0.79 5.90 9.82
C CYS A 56 -0.17 7.09 9.91
N GLU A 57 -1.29 6.94 10.62
CA GLU A 57 -1.96 8.13 11.16
C GLU A 57 -1.14 8.60 12.36
N LYS A 58 -0.47 9.75 12.22
CA LYS A 58 0.00 10.50 13.38
C LYS A 58 -1.23 10.84 14.21
N GLN A 59 -1.43 10.12 15.31
CA GLN A 59 -2.33 10.56 16.36
C GLN A 59 -1.80 11.90 16.89
N TYR A 60 -2.52 12.97 16.59
CA TYR A 60 -2.35 14.29 17.20
C TYR A 60 -2.93 14.29 18.61
#